data_AF-A0A1F5FPC9-F1
#
_entry.id   AF-A0A1F5FPC9-F1
#
_cell.length_a   1.000
_cell.length_b   1.000
_cell.length_c   1.000
_cell.angle_alpha   90.00
_cell.angle_beta   90.00
_cell.angle_gamma   90.00
#
_symmetry.space_group_name_H-M   'P 1'
#
loop_
_entity.id
_entity.type
_entity.pdbx_description
1 polymer ?
#
loop_
_entity_poly.entity_id
_entity_poly.type
_entity_poly.pdbx_seq_one_letter_code
_entity_poly.pdbx_strand_id
1 'polypeptide(L)'
;MDQSYEDLKKVLDRINSGESVLRTNFHNQILGILGNYGIRIRQDDGADPKITISYPTTLPGSIVVGLRYTKQNGTKTEDHFIFQAGNPIEKCYGNRLAELMPEYIGTHKLQR
;
A
#
# COMPACT_ATOMS: atom_id res chain seq x y z
N MET A 1 15.08 7.47 -13.10
CA MET A 1 14.67 7.72 -11.70
C MET A 1 13.27 7.22 -11.54
N ASP A 2 12.98 6.51 -10.46
CA ASP A 2 11.64 6.02 -10.15
C ASP A 2 10.75 7.19 -9.71
N GLN A 3 9.55 7.30 -10.31
CA GLN A 3 8.57 8.38 -10.05
C GLN A 3 7.35 7.89 -9.26
N SER A 4 7.34 6.63 -8.82
CA SER A 4 6.21 5.99 -8.15
C SER A 4 5.75 6.75 -6.91
N TYR A 5 6.71 7.25 -6.13
CA TYR A 5 6.43 8.07 -4.97
C TYR A 5 5.71 9.37 -5.34
N GLU A 6 6.17 10.09 -6.36
CA GLU A 6 5.59 11.36 -6.77
C GLU A 6 4.19 11.19 -7.35
N ASP A 7 3.98 10.13 -8.14
CA ASP A 7 2.67 9.80 -8.69
C ASP A 7 1.67 9.44 -7.59
N LEU A 8 2.08 8.62 -6.63
CA LEU A 8 1.28 8.28 -5.47
C LEU A 8 0.95 9.51 -4.62
N LYS A 9 1.95 10.34 -4.33
CA LYS A 9 1.82 11.54 -3.52
C LYS A 9 0.83 12.53 -4.14
N LYS A 10 0.92 12.79 -5.44
CA LYS A 10 -0.02 13.68 -6.15
C LYS A 10 -1.47 13.23 -5.99
N VAL A 11 -1.73 11.92 -6.08
CA VAL A 11 -3.09 11.38 -5.89
C VAL A 11 -3.56 11.56 -4.44
N LEU A 12 -2.70 11.25 -3.47
CA LEU A 12 -3.03 11.39 -2.05
C LEU A 12 -3.27 12.85 -1.65
N ASP A 13 -2.45 13.79 -2.15
CA ASP A 13 -2.58 15.22 -1.88
C ASP A 13 -3.92 15.76 -2.40
N ARG A 14 -4.34 15.35 -3.60
CA ARG A 14 -5.65 15.73 -4.18
C ARG A 14 -6.84 15.17 -3.41
N ILE A 15 -6.72 13.96 -2.88
CA ILE A 15 -7.77 13.35 -2.04
C ILE A 15 -7.88 14.06 -0.70
N ASN A 16 -6.73 14.43 -0.13
CA ASN A 16 -6.66 15.16 1.13
C ASN A 16 -7.15 16.61 0.98
N SER A 17 -6.97 17.24 -0.18
CA SER A 17 -7.51 18.57 -0.47
C SER A 17 -9.03 18.61 -0.67
N GLY A 18 -9.73 17.48 -0.55
CA GLY A 18 -11.20 17.43 -0.54
C GLY A 18 -11.85 17.25 -1.91
N GLU A 19 -11.11 16.83 -2.94
CA GLU A 19 -11.66 16.53 -4.26
C GLU A 19 -12.57 15.28 -4.18
N SER A 20 -13.87 15.46 -3.95
CA SER A 20 -14.80 14.37 -3.57
C SER A 20 -14.97 13.30 -4.65
N VAL A 21 -14.88 13.69 -5.93
CA VAL A 21 -14.95 12.79 -7.09
C VAL A 21 -13.77 11.80 -7.10
N LEU A 22 -12.63 12.16 -6.50
CA LEU A 22 -11.48 11.26 -6.41
C LEU A 22 -11.59 10.30 -5.22
N ARG A 23 -12.35 10.65 -4.17
CA ARG A 23 -12.57 9.75 -3.03
C ARG A 23 -13.40 8.52 -3.42
N THR A 24 -14.42 8.69 -4.26
CA THR A 24 -15.23 7.58 -4.77
C THR A 24 -14.44 6.62 -5.66
N ASN A 25 -13.38 7.10 -6.31
CA ASN A 25 -12.50 6.30 -7.16
C ASN A 25 -11.11 6.04 -6.55
N PHE A 26 -10.93 6.30 -5.25
CA PHE A 26 -9.63 6.20 -4.58
C PHE A 26 -8.99 4.84 -4.81
N HIS A 27 -9.77 3.79 -4.61
CA HIS A 27 -9.32 2.42 -4.75
C HIS A 27 -8.73 2.15 -6.15
N ASN A 28 -9.51 2.44 -7.20
CA ASN A 28 -9.09 2.22 -8.58
C ASN A 28 -7.85 3.04 -8.97
N GLN A 29 -7.70 4.24 -8.42
CA GLN A 29 -6.53 5.09 -8.68
C GLN A 29 -5.26 4.49 -8.06
N ILE A 30 -5.31 4.04 -6.80
CA ILE A 30 -4.15 3.42 -6.16
C ILE A 30 -3.78 2.11 -6.87
N LEU A 31 -4.76 1.29 -7.26
CA LEU A 31 -4.51 0.09 -8.05
C LEU A 31 -3.94 0.40 -9.43
N GLY A 32 -4.38 1.48 -10.07
CA GLY A 32 -3.82 1.94 -11.34
C GLY A 32 -2.35 2.33 -11.20
N ILE A 33 -2.00 3.08 -10.15
CA ILE A 33 -0.59 3.40 -9.84
C ILE A 33 0.21 2.12 -9.63
N LEU A 34 -0.24 1.24 -8.73
CA LEU A 34 0.43 -0.03 -8.45
C LEU A 34 0.62 -0.86 -9.75
N GLY A 35 -0.41 -0.93 -10.59
CA GLY A 35 -0.38 -1.63 -11.87
C GLY A 35 0.64 -1.05 -12.85
N ASN A 36 0.75 0.28 -12.94
CA ASN A 36 1.75 0.97 -13.77
C ASN A 36 3.19 0.62 -13.34
N TYR A 37 3.40 0.34 -12.07
CA TYR A 37 4.68 -0.08 -11.50
C TYR A 37 4.81 -1.61 -11.35
N GLY A 38 3.98 -2.38 -12.07
CA GLY A 38 4.09 -3.85 -12.14
C GLY A 38 3.64 -4.59 -10.88
N ILE A 39 2.93 -3.92 -9.97
CA ILE A 39 2.31 -4.54 -8.80
C ILE A 39 0.87 -4.90 -9.17
N ARG A 40 0.63 -6.20 -9.33
CA ARG A 40 -0.71 -6.73 -9.61
C ARG A 40 -1.30 -7.33 -8.34
N ILE A 41 -2.59 -7.09 -8.12
CA ILE A 41 -3.35 -7.80 -7.10
C ILE A 41 -3.38 -9.28 -7.48
N ARG A 42 -3.07 -10.15 -6.53
CA ARG A 42 -3.22 -11.60 -6.70
C ARG A 42 -4.71 -11.93 -6.66
N GLN A 43 -5.32 -12.13 -7.83
CA GLN A 43 -6.74 -12.47 -7.94
C GLN A 43 -7.07 -13.82 -7.29
N ASP A 44 -6.08 -14.72 -7.17
CA ASP A 44 -6.25 -16.04 -6.57
C ASP A 44 -6.39 -16.01 -5.04
N ASP A 45 -5.98 -14.92 -4.39
CA ASP A 45 -5.95 -14.80 -2.93
C ASP A 45 -7.17 -14.04 -2.34
N GLY A 46 -8.18 -13.67 -3.14
CA GLY A 46 -9.42 -13.09 -2.62
C GLY A 46 -10.10 -12.02 -3.48
N ALA A 47 -11.30 -11.61 -3.05
CA ALA A 47 -12.05 -10.47 -3.59
C ALA A 47 -11.93 -9.24 -2.68
N ASP A 48 -12.19 -8.05 -3.24
CA ASP A 48 -12.29 -6.75 -2.55
C ASP A 48 -11.09 -6.37 -1.67
N PRO A 49 -9.90 -6.14 -2.25
CA PRO A 49 -8.73 -5.76 -1.48
C PRO A 49 -8.96 -4.43 -0.75
N LYS A 50 -8.72 -4.37 0.55
CA LYS A 50 -8.73 -3.10 1.29
C LYS A 50 -7.36 -2.44 1.18
N ILE A 51 -7.36 -1.20 0.72
CA ILE A 51 -6.16 -0.38 0.61
C ILE A 51 -5.99 0.43 1.89
N THR A 52 -4.80 0.34 2.49
CA THR A 52 -4.37 1.15 3.64
C THR A 52 -3.19 2.02 3.21
N ILE A 53 -3.15 3.25 3.70
CA ILE A 53 -2.05 4.18 3.47
C ILE A 53 -1.53 4.62 4.82
N SER A 54 -0.22 4.50 5.04
CA SER A 54 0.45 4.99 6.24
C SER A 54 1.71 5.78 5.89
N TYR A 55 2.05 6.71 6.77
CA TYR A 55 3.23 7.56 6.67
C TYR A 55 4.14 7.19 7.84
N PRO A 56 5.15 6.35 7.63
CA PRO A 56 5.96 5.86 8.73
C PRO A 56 6.81 6.96 9.34
N THR A 57 6.96 6.92 10.67
CA THR A 57 7.78 7.92 11.39
C THR A 57 9.26 7.56 11.38
N THR A 58 9.56 6.26 11.36
CA THR A 58 10.91 5.69 11.31
C THR A 58 11.59 5.85 9.95
N LEU A 59 10.83 6.04 8.86
CA LEU A 59 11.36 6.33 7.52
C LEU A 59 10.69 7.59 6.93
N PRO A 60 11.11 8.80 7.33
CA PRO A 60 10.53 10.04 6.85
C PRO A 60 10.62 10.17 5.32
N GLY A 61 9.58 10.77 4.73
CA GLY A 61 9.52 10.94 3.27
C GLY A 61 9.19 9.65 2.50
N SER A 62 8.69 8.62 3.18
CA SER A 62 8.13 7.43 2.54
C SER A 62 6.63 7.31 2.76
N ILE A 63 5.98 6.53 1.92
CA ILE A 63 4.57 6.17 2.02
C ILE A 63 4.49 4.65 1.98
N VAL A 64 3.78 4.04 2.92
CA VAL A 64 3.51 2.61 2.92
C VAL A 64 2.08 2.40 2.44
N VAL A 65 1.93 1.59 1.39
CA VAL A 65 0.64 1.14 0.88
C VAL A 65 0.45 -0.32 1.29
N GLY A 66 -0.58 -0.60 2.08
CA GLY A 66 -1.00 -1.95 2.41
C GLY A 66 -2.16 -2.40 1.51
N LEU A 67 -2.08 -3.62 0.99
CA LEU A 67 -3.14 -4.30 0.26
C LEU A 67 -3.59 -5.50 1.07
N ARG A 68 -4.74 -5.40 1.73
CA ARG A 68 -5.32 -6.47 2.54
C ARG A 68 -6.37 -7.24 1.77
N TYR A 69 -6.30 -8.56 1.75
CA TYR A 69 -7.23 -9.42 1.04
C TYR A 69 -7.66 -10.61 1.91
N THR A 70 -8.83 -11.16 1.58
CA THR A 70 -9.41 -12.33 2.27
C THR A 70 -9.38 -13.52 1.33
N LYS A 71 -8.57 -14.52 1.69
CA LYS A 71 -8.44 -15.77 0.94
C LYS A 71 -9.74 -16.56 0.97
N GLN A 72 -9.89 -17.47 0.01
CA GLN A 72 -11.04 -18.38 -0.07
C GLN A 72 -11.25 -19.20 1.22
N ASN A 73 -10.16 -19.51 1.94
CA ASN A 73 -10.20 -20.20 3.23
C ASN A 73 -10.52 -19.28 4.42
N GLY A 74 -10.93 -18.02 4.19
CA GLY A 74 -11.25 -17.03 5.20
C GLY A 74 -10.04 -16.35 5.85
N THR A 75 -8.81 -16.77 5.53
CA THR A 75 -7.60 -16.17 6.09
C THR A 75 -7.38 -14.79 5.49
N LYS A 76 -7.13 -13.80 6.35
CA LYS A 76 -6.76 -12.44 5.93
C LYS A 76 -5.24 -12.33 5.80
N THR A 77 -4.78 -11.62 4.80
CA THR A 77 -3.36 -11.34 4.58
C THR A 77 -3.20 -9.93 4.02
N GLU A 78 -2.02 -9.35 4.20
CA GLU A 78 -1.74 -7.98 3.79
C GLU A 78 -0.33 -7.88 3.22
N ASP A 79 -0.24 -7.45 1.97
CA ASP A 79 1.03 -7.11 1.33
C ASP A 79 1.32 -5.64 1.54
N HIS A 80 2.58 -5.30 1.82
CA HIS A 80 2.98 -3.91 2.03
C HIS A 80 4.00 -3.47 0.99
N PHE A 81 3.88 -2.23 0.54
CA PHE A 81 4.72 -1.62 -0.47
C PHE A 81 5.22 -0.27 0.02
N ILE A 82 6.55 -0.08 0.05
CA ILE A 82 7.17 1.17 0.46
C ILE A 82 7.48 1.98 -0.80
N PHE A 83 6.95 3.21 -0.83
CA PHE A 83 7.23 4.20 -1.85
C PHE A 83 8.15 5.26 -1.24
N GLN A 84 9.28 5.53 -1.90
CA GLN A 84 10.23 6.56 -1.49
C GLN A 84 10.76 7.31 -2.70
N ALA A 85 10.91 8.62 -2.58
CA ALA A 85 11.38 9.47 -3.67
C ALA A 85 12.73 8.99 -4.23
N GLY A 86 12.79 8.75 -5.54
CA GLY A 86 14.01 8.34 -6.24
C GLY A 86 14.37 6.85 -6.11
N ASN A 87 13.68 6.09 -5.26
CA ASN A 87 13.93 4.66 -5.04
C ASN A 87 12.84 3.79 -5.69
N PRO A 88 13.19 2.58 -6.16
CA PRO A 88 12.20 1.59 -6.58
C PRO A 88 11.23 1.24 -5.45
N ILE A 89 10.00 0.84 -5.81
CA ILE A 89 9.03 0.36 -4.83
C ILE A 89 9.57 -0.90 -4.14
N GLU A 90 9.73 -0.84 -2.82
CA GLU A 90 10.16 -1.99 -2.03
C GLU A 90 8.93 -2.83 -1.63
N LYS A 91 8.96 -4.12 -1.95
CA LYS A 91 7.90 -5.06 -1.62
C LYS A 91 8.23 -5.73 -0.28
N CYS A 92 7.40 -5.50 0.73
CA CYS A 92 7.58 -6.05 2.06
C CYS A 92 6.63 -7.22 2.30
N TYR A 93 7.14 -8.43 2.08
CA TYR A 93 6.41 -9.68 2.36
C TYR A 93 6.75 -10.22 3.75
N GLY A 94 5.78 -10.88 4.41
CA GLY A 94 5.99 -11.44 5.75
C GLY A 94 6.46 -10.36 6.73
N ASN A 95 7.34 -10.67 7.68
CA ASN A 95 7.77 -9.69 8.69
C ASN A 95 8.69 -8.57 8.20
N ARG A 96 8.96 -8.47 6.88
CA ARG A 96 9.94 -7.53 6.34
C ARG A 96 9.66 -6.07 6.69
N LEU A 97 8.39 -5.67 6.72
CA LEU A 97 8.05 -4.29 7.09
C LEU A 97 8.42 -4.00 8.55
N ALA A 98 8.17 -4.95 9.46
CA ALA A 98 8.52 -4.81 10.87
C ALA A 98 10.03 -4.84 11.13
N GLU A 99 10.82 -5.53 10.29
CA GLU A 99 12.28 -5.49 10.33
C GLU A 99 12.83 -4.12 9.94
N LEU A 100 12.25 -3.50 8.91
CA LEU A 100 12.66 -2.18 8.42
C LEU A 100 12.15 -1.04 9.31
N MET A 101 10.95 -1.21 9.85
CA MET A 101 10.23 -0.19 10.61
C MET A 101 9.64 -0.84 11.86
N PRO A 102 10.33 -0.77 13.01
CA PRO A 102 9.88 -1.41 14.26
C PRO A 102 8.49 -0.98 14.73
N GLU A 103 8.00 0.19 14.30
CA GLU A 103 6.63 0.65 14.57
C GLU A 103 5.55 -0.25 13.95
N TYR A 104 5.90 -1.09 12.98
CA TYR A 104 5.01 -2.09 12.37
C TYR A 104 5.16 -3.48 13.00
N ILE A 105 5.87 -3.63 14.13
CA ILE A 105 5.93 -4.90 14.85
C ILE A 105 4.51 -5.33 15.24
N GLY A 106 4.11 -6.52 14.80
CA GLY A 106 2.81 -7.10 15.08
C GLY A 106 1.71 -6.80 14.06
N THR A 107 1.92 -5.89 13.09
CA THR A 107 0.92 -5.61 12.03
C THR A 107 0.68 -6.80 11.11
N HIS A 108 1.67 -7.68 10.95
CA HIS A 108 1.54 -8.95 10.22
C HIS A 108 0.74 -10.02 10.94
N LYS A 109 0.53 -9.89 12.27
CA LYS A 109 -0.30 -10.82 13.04
C LYS A 109 -1.75 -10.35 12.99
N LEU A 110 -2.43 -10.57 11.86
CA LEU A 110 -3.88 -10.52 11.82
C LEU A 110 -4.42 -11.56 12.80
N GLN A 111 -5.01 -11.10 13.92
CA GLN A 111 -5.65 -11.95 14.90
C GLN A 111 -6.75 -12.80 14.23
N ARG A 112 -6.79 -14.08 14.62
CA ARG A 112 -7.79 -15.08 14.23
C ARG A 112 -9.20 -14.61 14.59
#